data_AF-A0A9W4P0N9-F1
#
_entry.id   AF-A0A9W4P0N9-F1
#
_cell.length_a   1.000
_cell.length_b   1.000
_cell.length_c   1.000
_cell.angle_alpha   90.00
_cell.angle_beta   90.00
_cell.angle_gamma   90.00
#
_symmetry.space_group_name_H-M   'P 1'
#
loop_
_entity.id
_entity.type
_entity.pdbx_description
1 polymer ?
#
loop_
_entity_poly.entity_id
_entity_poly.type
_entity_poly.pdbx_seq_one_letter_code
_entity_poly.pdbx_strand_id
1 'polypeptide(L)'
;MDVERTIRALKPLDGQVVPIRTVQETRPQEEFGDAFVAEVNVKSASKVIKAIDTAFPKDPSLPLSHLRRFAKREMLPPPLKAAIESQSVPLAAQTQTIFVLISPPLPDITTLKALLAPFAPNTAPAPITNEVPEEASHSDPLTPNIQLHPIKIPVCPPFNTTQAETWTKTLWPVVFNPAAPRSTVAPPPQTLKRAQESIEPRAGYYLSLARKVAEEAEQSGLGRGVGAVIVDPAIEEKITEADYGAGYDTTAEWDEAVLAVAGDARYSRSEAGAPSQAQLHAGVSPNPASKTYNADIEGGPELHALMRAVELVARWRREHDRLDGVPASTTTTDPLKSELEQPELSAFESYFLYRPRPGTSANVSNPPQSPSSPLKRKHNDSNPESDLTIDPSTDSSKSQLHPPLPAPPPSTVLLADSSTPATTLAAPRIRTRSQGGYLCTDLDVYLSHEPCLCCSMGMLLSRFRSVIFPRRGRLESGGLSSEPVVGPVPDELEPAAEADASAFDGQDERGYYGLHWRKELNWRALGFEFVEDGNVEMRSEAVMPVFHA
;
A
#
# COMPACT_ATOMS: atom_id res chain seq x y z
N MET A 1 25.65 -26.16 -12.04
CA MET A 1 25.62 -25.78 -10.61
C MET A 1 24.90 -26.88 -9.85
N ASP A 2 25.38 -27.29 -8.68
CA ASP A 2 24.64 -28.19 -7.78
C ASP A 2 23.73 -27.33 -6.89
N VAL A 3 22.47 -27.19 -7.29
CA VAL A 3 21.49 -26.27 -6.67
C VAL A 3 21.16 -26.72 -5.25
N GLU A 4 20.94 -28.01 -5.02
CA GLU A 4 20.64 -28.55 -3.69
C GLU A 4 21.77 -28.30 -2.70
N ARG A 5 23.03 -28.58 -3.10
CA ARG A 5 24.19 -28.29 -2.26
C ARG A 5 24.28 -26.79 -1.96
N THR A 6 24.00 -25.95 -2.94
CA THR A 6 24.03 -24.49 -2.77
C THR A 6 22.98 -24.03 -1.77
N ILE A 7 21.74 -24.51 -1.89
CA ILE A 7 20.63 -24.18 -0.98
C ILE A 7 20.94 -24.63 0.45
N ARG A 8 21.44 -25.85 0.65
CA ARG A 8 21.84 -26.35 1.97
C ARG A 8 22.99 -25.56 2.61
N ALA A 9 23.82 -24.91 1.79
CA ALA A 9 24.92 -24.08 2.25
C ALA A 9 24.55 -22.60 2.46
N LEU A 10 23.33 -22.18 2.08
CA LEU A 10 22.90 -20.80 2.27
C LEU A 10 22.73 -20.49 3.76
N LYS A 11 23.33 -19.37 4.17
CA LYS A 11 23.12 -18.79 5.50
C LYS A 11 22.08 -17.67 5.42
N PRO A 12 21.23 -17.52 6.44
CA PRO A 12 20.32 -16.39 6.50
C PRO A 12 21.11 -15.09 6.63
N LEU A 13 20.54 -14.00 6.14
CA LEU A 13 21.01 -12.67 6.49
C LEU A 13 20.56 -12.35 7.92
N ASP A 14 21.47 -11.80 8.72
CA ASP A 14 21.17 -11.32 10.07
C ASP A 14 20.59 -9.90 9.98
N GLY A 15 19.47 -9.65 10.65
CA GLY A 15 18.77 -8.37 10.58
C GLY A 15 17.30 -8.44 10.98
N GLN A 16 16.59 -7.32 10.80
CA GLN A 16 15.21 -7.13 11.22
C GLN A 16 14.31 -6.69 10.08
N VAL A 17 13.04 -7.09 10.14
CA VAL A 17 12.02 -6.71 9.17
C VAL A 17 11.29 -5.46 9.67
N VAL A 18 11.35 -4.37 8.89
CA VAL A 18 10.74 -3.08 9.25
C VAL A 18 9.70 -2.70 8.20
N PRO A 19 8.47 -2.31 8.57
CA PRO A 19 7.48 -1.83 7.61
C PRO A 19 7.93 -0.60 6.82
N ILE A 20 7.59 -0.57 5.53
CA ILE A 20 7.80 0.61 4.68
C ILE A 20 6.67 1.61 4.95
N ARG A 21 7.05 2.82 5.41
CA ARG A 21 6.10 3.93 5.59
C ARG A 21 5.44 4.30 4.27
N THR A 22 4.17 4.67 4.29
CA THR A 22 3.46 5.14 3.09
C THR A 22 3.78 6.60 2.78
N VAL A 23 3.49 7.06 1.55
CA VAL A 23 3.64 8.48 1.19
C VAL A 23 2.76 9.36 2.05
N GLN A 24 1.57 8.88 2.42
CA GLN A 24 0.65 9.63 3.27
C GLN A 24 1.18 9.75 4.71
N GLU A 25 2.00 8.80 5.16
CA GLU A 25 2.69 8.88 6.45
C GLU A 25 3.93 9.79 6.40
N THR A 26 4.69 9.77 5.31
CA THR A 26 5.91 10.57 5.17
C THR A 26 5.63 12.02 4.77
N ARG A 27 4.52 12.25 4.05
CA ARG A 27 4.09 13.55 3.52
C ARG A 27 2.61 13.76 3.82
N PRO A 28 2.23 13.96 5.10
CA PRO A 28 0.83 14.20 5.47
C PRO A 28 0.36 15.49 4.81
N GLN A 29 -0.75 15.41 4.06
CA GLN A 29 -1.34 16.57 3.41
C GLN A 29 -2.04 17.45 4.45
N GLU A 30 -1.53 18.68 4.63
CA GLU A 30 -2.11 19.67 5.53
C GLU A 30 -2.91 20.70 4.71
N GLU A 31 -4.23 20.64 4.81
CA GLU A 31 -5.14 21.61 4.20
C GLU A 31 -5.85 22.42 5.28
N PHE A 32 -5.88 23.75 5.10
CA PHE A 32 -6.51 24.68 6.03
C PHE A 32 -7.66 25.42 5.36
N GLY A 33 -8.78 25.56 6.07
CA GLY A 33 -9.97 26.27 5.62
C GLY A 33 -10.28 27.45 6.55
N ASP A 34 -11.02 28.42 6.03
CA ASP A 34 -11.57 29.52 6.83
C ASP A 34 -12.79 29.06 7.63
N ALA A 35 -12.95 29.62 8.82
CA ALA A 35 -14.07 29.41 9.71
C ALA A 35 -14.38 30.66 10.52
N PHE A 36 -15.56 30.68 11.15
CA PHE A 36 -15.91 31.71 12.12
C PHE A 36 -16.07 31.12 13.51
N VAL A 37 -15.79 31.94 14.53
CA VAL A 37 -16.02 31.62 15.92
C VAL A 37 -16.94 32.66 16.52
N ALA A 38 -17.94 32.21 17.28
CA ALA A 38 -18.87 33.09 17.98
C ALA A 38 -18.97 32.72 19.46
N GLU A 39 -19.05 33.73 20.32
CA GLU A 39 -19.29 33.52 21.76
C GLU A 39 -20.78 33.41 22.05
N VAL A 40 -21.20 32.32 22.70
CA VAL A 40 -22.60 32.05 23.04
C VAL A 40 -22.74 31.64 24.50
N ASN A 41 -23.96 31.72 25.03
CA ASN A 41 -24.26 31.21 26.38
C ASN A 41 -24.10 29.68 26.43
N VAL A 42 -23.39 29.15 27.45
CA VAL A 42 -23.20 27.69 27.62
C VAL A 42 -24.54 26.95 27.64
N LYS A 43 -25.58 27.52 28.26
CA LYS A 43 -26.90 26.88 28.39
C LYS A 43 -27.64 26.74 27.06
N SER A 44 -27.26 27.52 26.04
CA SER A 44 -27.88 27.45 24.71
C SER A 44 -27.07 26.61 23.71
N ALA A 45 -25.91 26.06 24.08
CA ALA A 45 -25.01 25.33 23.18
C ALA A 45 -25.72 24.29 22.28
N SER A 46 -26.52 23.39 22.86
CA SER A 46 -27.23 22.37 22.06
C SER A 46 -28.26 22.97 21.09
N LYS A 47 -28.89 24.11 21.44
CA LYS A 47 -29.83 24.82 20.56
C LYS A 47 -29.10 25.53 19.43
N VAL A 48 -27.92 26.10 19.72
CA VAL A 48 -27.04 26.74 18.73
C VAL A 48 -26.62 25.74 17.65
N ILE A 49 -26.11 24.55 18.02
CA ILE A 49 -25.75 23.53 17.03
C ILE A 49 -26.95 23.15 16.17
N LYS A 50 -28.12 22.90 16.79
CA LYS A 50 -29.33 22.54 16.03
C LYS A 50 -29.74 23.65 15.06
N ALA A 51 -29.67 24.91 15.48
CA ALA A 51 -29.96 26.05 14.62
C ALA A 51 -28.98 26.15 13.45
N ILE A 52 -27.67 26.01 13.71
CA ILE A 52 -26.62 26.03 12.69
C ILE A 52 -26.79 24.85 11.71
N ASP A 53 -26.89 23.61 12.21
CA ASP A 53 -27.00 22.42 11.35
C ASP A 53 -28.30 22.41 10.52
N THR A 54 -29.37 23.04 11.01
CA THR A 54 -30.65 23.19 10.28
C THR A 54 -30.55 24.27 9.20
N ALA A 55 -29.94 25.42 9.51
CA ALA A 55 -29.81 26.54 8.57
C ALA A 55 -28.71 26.32 7.53
N PHE A 56 -27.63 25.65 7.94
CA PHE A 56 -26.42 25.42 7.16
C PHE A 56 -26.02 23.94 7.29
N PRO A 57 -26.66 23.06 6.51
CA PRO A 57 -26.32 21.65 6.48
C PRO A 57 -24.85 21.44 6.09
N LYS A 58 -24.21 20.46 6.73
CA LYS A 58 -22.81 20.12 6.47
C LYS A 58 -22.64 19.48 5.09
N ASP A 59 -21.51 19.75 4.47
CA ASP A 59 -21.06 19.02 3.30
C ASP A 59 -20.66 17.58 3.68
N PRO A 60 -21.36 16.55 3.20
CA PRO A 60 -21.02 15.15 3.49
C PRO A 60 -19.66 14.74 2.90
N SER A 61 -19.13 15.46 1.90
CA SER A 61 -17.83 15.20 1.31
C SER A 61 -16.65 15.65 2.19
N LEU A 62 -16.89 16.55 3.16
CA LEU A 62 -15.89 17.11 4.07
C LEU A 62 -16.28 16.88 5.55
N PRO A 63 -16.13 15.64 6.07
CA PRO A 63 -16.50 15.34 7.45
C PRO A 63 -15.48 15.91 8.45
N LEU A 64 -15.79 17.09 9.00
CA LEU A 64 -14.98 17.78 10.02
C LEU A 64 -15.22 17.27 11.46
N SER A 65 -15.32 15.94 11.61
CA SER A 65 -15.62 15.31 12.92
C SER A 65 -14.48 15.38 13.93
N HIS A 66 -13.25 15.59 13.47
CA HIS A 66 -12.06 15.80 14.31
C HIS A 66 -12.03 17.18 14.97
N LEU A 67 -12.79 18.16 14.45
CA LEU A 67 -12.87 19.50 15.05
C LEU A 67 -13.90 19.49 16.19
N ARG A 68 -13.52 19.98 17.37
CA ARG A 68 -14.49 20.18 18.44
C ARG A 68 -15.44 21.32 18.04
N ARG A 69 -16.75 21.09 18.09
CA ARG A 69 -17.72 22.15 17.78
C ARG A 69 -17.73 23.30 18.78
N PHE A 70 -17.27 23.04 20.00
CA PHE A 70 -17.18 24.02 21.06
C PHE A 70 -15.81 24.03 21.72
N ALA A 71 -15.39 25.22 22.13
CA ALA A 71 -14.19 25.44 22.92
C ALA A 71 -14.49 26.37 24.11
N LYS A 72 -13.89 26.07 25.26
CA LYS A 72 -13.87 27.00 26.38
C LYS A 72 -12.81 28.07 26.13
N ARG A 73 -12.93 29.21 26.81
CA ARG A 73 -12.01 30.35 26.66
C ARG A 73 -10.57 29.94 26.88
N GLU A 74 -10.26 29.11 27.88
CA GLU A 74 -8.90 28.65 28.17
C GLU A 74 -8.27 27.84 27.04
N MET A 75 -9.08 27.18 26.20
CA MET A 75 -8.63 26.33 25.09
C MET A 75 -8.46 27.08 23.77
N LEU A 76 -8.77 28.39 23.72
CA LEU A 76 -8.62 29.18 22.50
C LEU A 76 -7.14 29.53 22.22
N PRO A 77 -6.74 29.63 20.93
CA PRO A 77 -5.41 30.10 20.57
C PRO A 77 -5.14 31.53 21.07
N PRO A 78 -3.88 31.87 21.41
CA PRO A 78 -3.53 33.22 21.88
C PRO A 78 -3.96 34.37 20.94
N PRO A 79 -3.78 34.29 19.60
CA PRO A 79 -4.22 35.36 18.70
C PRO A 79 -5.72 35.61 18.75
N LEU A 80 -6.51 34.53 18.83
CA LEU A 80 -7.97 34.62 18.92
C LEU A 80 -8.41 35.19 20.28
N LYS A 81 -7.77 34.78 21.38
CA LYS A 81 -8.02 35.34 22.72
C LYS A 81 -7.80 36.85 22.73
N ALA A 82 -6.67 37.32 22.20
CA ALA A 82 -6.33 38.74 22.12
C ALA A 82 -7.35 39.52 21.27
N ALA A 83 -7.78 38.97 20.13
CA ALA A 83 -8.80 39.60 19.29
C ALA A 83 -10.14 39.73 20.03
N ILE A 84 -10.58 38.69 20.73
CA ILE A 84 -11.80 38.73 21.54
C ILE A 84 -11.67 39.76 22.68
N GLU A 85 -10.53 39.83 23.36
CA GLU A 85 -10.29 40.79 24.45
C GLU A 85 -10.34 42.24 23.98
N SER A 86 -9.74 42.51 22.83
CA SER A 86 -9.74 43.86 22.22
C SER A 86 -11.14 44.35 21.84
N GLN A 87 -12.10 43.44 21.63
CA GLN A 87 -13.47 43.75 21.21
C GLN A 87 -14.50 43.44 22.30
N SER A 88 -14.06 42.95 23.47
CA SER A 88 -14.95 42.52 24.54
C SER A 88 -15.61 43.71 25.25
N VAL A 89 -16.93 43.62 25.39
CA VAL A 89 -17.73 44.54 26.21
C VAL A 89 -17.92 43.91 27.59
N PRO A 90 -17.92 44.69 28.70
CA PRO A 90 -18.14 44.15 30.04
C PRO A 90 -19.46 43.36 30.13
N LEU A 91 -19.36 42.08 30.50
CA LEU A 91 -20.50 41.19 30.73
C LEU A 91 -21.19 41.52 32.06
N ALA A 92 -22.52 41.49 32.10
CA ALA A 92 -23.26 41.54 33.37
C ALA A 92 -23.17 40.17 34.07
N ALA A 93 -22.43 40.13 35.20
CA ALA A 93 -22.36 39.08 36.22
C ALA A 93 -22.53 37.59 35.79
N GLN A 94 -21.50 36.77 36.07
CA GLN A 94 -21.50 35.28 36.13
C GLN A 94 -22.17 34.50 34.96
N THR A 95 -22.25 35.06 33.76
CA THR A 95 -22.65 34.30 32.56
C THR A 95 -21.52 33.40 32.09
N GLN A 96 -21.69 32.09 32.24
CA GLN A 96 -20.77 31.12 31.63
C GLN A 96 -20.97 31.10 30.11
N THR A 97 -19.90 31.40 29.37
CA THR A 97 -19.90 31.44 27.91
C THR A 97 -19.04 30.32 27.31
N ILE A 98 -19.32 29.98 26.06
CA ILE A 98 -18.58 29.00 25.28
C ILE A 98 -18.50 29.46 23.83
N PHE A 99 -17.42 29.09 23.14
CA PHE A 99 -17.19 29.49 21.78
C PHE A 99 -17.61 28.38 20.83
N VAL A 100 -18.48 28.69 19.88
CA VAL A 100 -18.93 27.76 18.83
C VAL A 100 -18.09 27.96 17.57
N LEU A 101 -17.69 26.87 16.93
CA LEU A 101 -17.07 26.87 15.61
C LEU A 101 -18.14 26.77 14.52
N ILE A 102 -18.07 27.69 13.55
CA ILE A 102 -18.84 27.66 12.31
C ILE A 102 -17.88 27.28 11.18
N SER A 103 -17.97 26.03 10.75
CA SER A 103 -17.12 25.46 9.70
C SER A 103 -17.72 25.67 8.30
N PRO A 104 -16.92 25.51 7.23
CA PRO A 104 -17.42 25.53 5.85
C PRO A 104 -18.56 24.52 5.58
N PRO A 105 -19.47 24.81 4.62
CA PRO A 105 -19.51 26.04 3.79
C PRO A 105 -19.92 27.26 4.62
N LEU A 106 -19.17 28.37 4.47
CA LEU A 106 -19.38 29.56 5.30
C LEU A 106 -20.58 30.36 4.79
N PRO A 107 -21.56 30.65 5.66
CA PRO A 107 -22.73 31.45 5.29
C PRO A 107 -22.40 32.95 5.23
N ASP A 108 -23.34 33.73 4.68
CA ASP A 108 -23.28 35.19 4.75
C ASP A 108 -23.26 35.67 6.22
N ILE A 109 -22.37 36.63 6.49
CA ILE A 109 -22.08 37.16 7.83
C ILE A 109 -23.34 37.75 8.47
N THR A 110 -24.17 38.45 7.69
CA THR A 110 -25.38 39.12 8.19
C THR A 110 -26.41 38.09 8.64
N THR A 111 -26.62 37.07 7.82
CA THR A 111 -27.53 35.96 8.11
C THR A 111 -27.09 35.18 9.34
N LEU A 112 -25.78 34.90 9.45
CA LEU A 112 -25.22 34.17 10.60
C LEU A 112 -25.36 34.96 11.91
N LYS A 113 -25.11 36.28 11.89
CA LYS A 113 -25.32 37.14 13.06
C LYS A 113 -26.78 37.15 13.51
N ALA A 114 -27.72 37.28 12.57
CA ALA A 114 -29.15 37.26 12.88
C ALA A 114 -29.59 35.92 13.50
N LEU A 115 -29.07 34.80 12.99
CA LEU A 115 -29.37 33.46 13.53
C LEU A 115 -28.83 33.27 14.96
N LEU A 116 -27.65 33.81 15.25
CA LEU A 116 -26.97 33.60 16.53
C LEU A 116 -27.29 34.66 17.59
N ALA A 117 -27.83 35.83 17.20
CA ALA A 117 -28.23 36.91 18.11
C ALA A 117 -29.07 36.43 19.33
N PRO A 118 -30.07 35.52 19.20
CA PRO A 118 -30.85 35.03 20.34
C PRO A 118 -30.04 34.26 21.39
N PHE A 119 -28.81 33.85 21.05
CA PHE A 119 -27.94 33.03 21.90
C PHE A 119 -26.73 33.80 22.45
N ALA A 120 -26.64 35.10 22.15
CA ALA A 120 -25.56 35.95 22.61
C ALA A 120 -25.53 36.07 24.15
N PRO A 121 -24.36 36.27 24.76
CA PRO A 121 -24.24 36.55 26.18
C PRO A 121 -24.96 37.87 26.54
N ASN A 122 -25.61 37.92 27.71
CA ASN A 122 -26.26 39.16 28.18
C ASN A 122 -25.20 40.23 28.47
N THR A 123 -25.22 41.32 27.71
CA THR A 123 -24.40 42.51 27.97
C THR A 123 -24.92 43.27 29.19
N ALA A 124 -24.03 43.85 30.00
CA ALA A 124 -24.46 44.74 31.07
C ALA A 124 -25.12 46.00 30.49
N PRO A 125 -26.20 46.51 31.11
CA PRO A 125 -26.70 47.84 30.77
C PRO A 125 -25.58 48.87 31.04
N ALA A 126 -25.39 49.81 30.11
CA ALA A 126 -24.43 50.90 30.27
C ALA A 126 -24.69 51.66 31.59
N PRO A 127 -23.65 52.17 32.27
CA PRO A 127 -23.86 53.02 33.45
C PRO A 127 -24.71 54.22 33.04
N ILE A 128 -25.84 54.37 33.72
CA ILE A 128 -26.77 55.48 33.56
C ILE A 128 -26.06 56.73 34.08
N THR A 129 -25.40 57.50 33.21
CA THR A 129 -25.06 58.89 33.55
C THR A 129 -26.37 59.67 33.58
N ASN A 130 -26.79 60.04 34.79
CA ASN A 130 -27.93 60.92 35.03
C ASN A 130 -27.62 62.32 34.48
N GLU A 131 -27.86 62.55 33.20
CA GLU A 131 -28.19 63.87 32.68
C GLU A 131 -29.33 63.74 31.66
N VAL A 132 -30.50 64.23 32.07
CA VAL A 132 -31.68 64.43 31.22
C VAL A 132 -31.42 65.65 30.33
N PRO A 133 -31.69 65.59 29.02
CA PRO A 133 -32.87 66.28 28.53
C PRO A 133 -33.81 65.38 27.71
N GLU A 134 -35.09 65.62 27.91
CA GLU A 134 -36.22 65.08 27.16
C GLU A 134 -36.12 65.39 25.65
N GLU A 135 -36.61 64.45 24.84
CA GLU A 135 -37.02 64.52 23.42
C GLU A 135 -36.27 63.54 22.50
N ALA A 136 -36.81 62.31 22.38
CA ALA A 136 -36.97 61.55 21.15
C ALA A 136 -37.46 60.14 21.50
N SER A 137 -38.76 59.92 21.29
CA SER A 137 -39.42 58.62 21.23
C SER A 137 -38.83 57.73 20.11
N HIS A 138 -38.73 56.43 20.41
CA HIS A 138 -38.21 55.29 19.62
C HIS A 138 -36.72 54.95 19.82
N SER A 139 -36.40 54.35 20.98
CA SER A 139 -35.28 53.43 21.07
C SER A 139 -35.70 52.06 20.52
N ASP A 140 -35.20 51.70 19.33
CA ASP A 140 -35.21 50.31 18.88
C ASP A 140 -34.64 49.40 19.99
N PRO A 141 -35.25 48.23 20.27
CA PRO A 141 -34.67 47.30 21.23
C PRO A 141 -33.28 46.92 20.73
N LEU A 142 -32.26 47.23 21.53
CA LEU A 142 -30.85 46.94 21.28
C LEU A 142 -30.73 45.45 20.93
N THR A 143 -30.68 45.12 19.63
CA THR A 143 -30.60 43.73 19.21
C THR A 143 -29.24 43.21 19.68
N PRO A 144 -29.19 42.10 20.42
CA PRO A 144 -27.94 41.56 20.92
C PRO A 144 -27.02 41.22 19.74
N ASN A 145 -25.96 42.03 19.56
CA ASN A 145 -25.05 41.90 18.43
C ASN A 145 -23.94 40.91 18.79
N ILE A 146 -24.00 39.72 18.17
CA ILE A 146 -22.96 38.71 18.34
C ILE A 146 -21.76 39.00 17.45
N GLN A 147 -20.57 38.99 18.05
CA GLN A 147 -19.31 39.15 17.31
C GLN A 147 -18.89 37.83 16.68
N LEU A 148 -18.38 37.92 15.45
CA LEU A 148 -17.84 36.80 14.71
C LEU A 148 -16.35 37.04 14.51
N HIS A 149 -15.53 36.08 14.93
CA HIS A 149 -14.09 36.15 14.79
C HIS A 149 -13.63 35.16 13.71
N PRO A 150 -12.93 35.60 12.66
CA PRO A 150 -12.40 34.70 11.65
C PRO A 150 -11.26 33.84 12.24
N ILE A 151 -11.17 32.59 11.79
CA ILE A 151 -10.12 31.66 12.20
C ILE A 151 -9.77 30.71 11.05
N LYS A 152 -8.55 30.17 11.07
CA LYS A 152 -8.15 29.05 10.21
C LYS A 152 -8.30 27.72 10.96
N ILE A 153 -8.82 26.70 10.28
CA ILE A 153 -9.00 25.35 10.81
C ILE A 153 -8.40 24.29 9.88
N PRO A 154 -7.90 23.16 10.41
CA PRO A 154 -7.46 22.05 9.58
C PRO A 154 -8.67 21.29 9.00
N VAL A 155 -8.72 21.16 7.68
CA VAL A 155 -9.78 20.45 6.94
C VAL A 155 -9.60 18.93 7.04
N CYS A 156 -8.34 18.48 7.06
CA CYS A 156 -8.00 17.10 7.31
C CYS A 156 -7.81 16.81 8.81
N PRO A 157 -8.14 15.59 9.27
CA PRO A 157 -7.89 15.20 10.64
C PRO A 157 -6.39 15.13 10.94
N PRO A 158 -5.98 15.35 12.20
CA PRO A 158 -4.58 15.23 12.58
C PRO A 158 -4.10 13.78 12.41
N PHE A 159 -2.84 13.65 12.00
CA PHE A 159 -2.15 12.41 11.71
C PHE A 159 -1.62 11.71 12.98
N ASN A 160 -1.19 12.49 13.98
CA ASN A 160 -0.69 11.97 15.25
C ASN A 160 -1.06 12.88 16.43
N THR A 161 -0.84 12.39 17.65
CA THR A 161 -1.13 13.12 18.90
C THR A 161 -0.40 14.46 18.95
N THR A 162 0.88 14.51 18.56
CA THR A 162 1.71 15.72 18.59
C THR A 162 1.13 16.81 17.68
N GLN A 163 0.72 16.45 16.46
CA GLN A 163 0.09 17.38 15.52
C GLN A 163 -1.26 17.88 16.06
N ALA A 164 -2.06 17.00 16.67
CA ALA A 164 -3.33 17.38 17.28
C ALA A 164 -3.14 18.36 18.45
N GLU A 165 -2.12 18.16 19.28
CA GLU A 165 -1.77 19.10 20.35
C GLU A 165 -1.33 20.45 19.80
N THR A 166 -0.47 20.46 18.78
CA THR A 166 -0.03 21.68 18.09
C THR A 166 -1.21 22.45 17.54
N TRP A 167 -2.07 21.81 16.74
CA TRP A 167 -3.25 22.45 16.15
C TRP A 167 -4.26 22.91 17.20
N THR A 168 -4.42 22.16 18.31
CA THR A 168 -5.27 22.60 19.43
C THR A 168 -4.75 23.88 20.07
N LYS A 169 -3.42 24.05 20.16
CA LYS A 169 -2.79 25.24 20.74
C LYS A 169 -2.80 26.43 19.78
N THR A 170 -2.62 26.21 18.48
CA THR A 170 -2.37 27.28 17.49
C THR A 170 -3.57 27.63 16.61
N LEU A 171 -4.49 26.69 16.35
CA LEU A 171 -5.60 26.85 15.41
C LEU A 171 -6.95 26.72 16.09
N TRP A 172 -7.36 25.51 16.46
CA TRP A 172 -8.64 25.25 17.12
C TRP A 172 -8.60 23.88 17.78
N PRO A 173 -9.32 23.63 18.88
CA PRO A 173 -9.33 22.32 19.52
C PRO A 173 -9.73 21.19 18.57
N VAL A 174 -8.80 20.26 18.37
CA VAL A 174 -8.95 19.07 17.51
C VAL A 174 -8.85 17.79 18.34
N VAL A 175 -9.37 16.69 17.79
CA VAL A 175 -9.33 15.36 18.38
C VAL A 175 -8.61 14.44 17.41
N PHE A 176 -7.50 13.85 17.88
CA PHE A 176 -6.88 12.71 17.20
C PHE A 176 -7.62 11.43 17.60
N ASN A 177 -8.03 10.66 16.58
CA ASN A 177 -8.60 9.34 16.80
C ASN A 177 -7.60 8.29 16.26
N PRO A 178 -6.89 7.57 17.14
CA PRO A 178 -5.90 6.57 16.75
C PRO A 178 -6.49 5.34 16.06
N ALA A 179 -7.82 5.15 16.12
CA ALA A 179 -8.53 4.12 15.37
C ALA A 179 -9.07 4.62 14.01
N ALA A 180 -8.99 5.93 13.74
CA ALA A 180 -9.34 6.53 12.46
C ALA A 180 -8.17 6.88 11.51
N PRO A 181 -6.91 6.41 11.65
CA PRO A 181 -6.00 6.42 10.51
C PRO A 181 -6.65 5.55 9.46
N ARG A 182 -7.21 6.24 8.46
CA ARG A 182 -8.01 5.65 7.41
C ARG A 182 -7.16 4.55 6.81
N SER A 183 -7.71 3.39 6.52
CA SER A 183 -7.04 2.33 5.74
C SER A 183 -6.42 2.85 4.42
N THR A 184 -6.79 4.06 3.98
CA THR A 184 -6.22 4.81 2.87
C THR A 184 -4.88 5.50 3.15
N VAL A 185 -4.47 5.62 4.41
CA VAL A 185 -3.23 6.29 4.86
C VAL A 185 -2.15 5.26 5.11
N ALA A 186 -2.43 4.25 5.93
CA ALA A 186 -1.47 3.20 6.28
C ALA A 186 -2.19 1.84 6.43
N PRO A 187 -1.45 0.72 6.35
CA PRO A 187 -1.97 -0.58 6.72
C PRO A 187 -2.55 -0.61 8.14
N PRO A 188 -3.65 -1.33 8.39
CA PRO A 188 -4.15 -1.52 9.75
C PRO A 188 -3.04 -2.08 10.66
N PRO A 189 -2.75 -1.47 11.83
CA PRO A 189 -1.60 -1.84 12.66
C PRO A 189 -1.55 -3.31 13.05
N GLN A 190 -2.72 -3.91 13.35
CA GLN A 190 -2.82 -5.33 13.69
C GLN A 190 -2.48 -6.24 12.50
N THR A 191 -2.95 -5.90 11.30
CA THR A 191 -2.65 -6.64 10.08
C THR A 191 -1.16 -6.54 9.74
N LEU A 192 -0.60 -5.33 9.85
CA LEU A 192 0.81 -5.08 9.60
C LEU A 192 1.70 -5.86 10.57
N LYS A 193 1.40 -5.80 11.88
CA LYS A 193 2.15 -6.52 12.92
C LYS A 193 2.08 -8.03 12.72
N ARG A 194 0.90 -8.58 12.45
CA ARG A 194 0.73 -10.02 12.20
C ARG A 194 1.54 -10.47 10.97
N ALA A 195 1.53 -9.68 9.90
CA ALA A 195 2.32 -9.99 8.71
C ALA A 195 3.82 -9.91 9.01
N GLN A 196 4.27 -8.90 9.74
CA GLN A 196 5.66 -8.77 10.17
C GLN A 196 6.12 -9.98 10.99
N GLU A 197 5.36 -10.36 12.02
CA GLU A 197 5.65 -11.53 12.87
C GLU A 197 5.72 -12.84 12.08
N SER A 198 4.94 -12.95 11.00
CA SER A 198 4.94 -14.12 10.10
C SER A 198 6.14 -14.13 9.13
N ILE A 199 6.67 -12.97 8.75
CA ILE A 199 7.75 -12.83 7.75
C ILE A 199 9.13 -12.89 8.42
N GLU A 200 9.25 -12.27 9.59
CA GLU A 200 10.52 -12.05 10.30
C GLU A 200 11.38 -13.30 10.51
N PRO A 201 10.84 -14.48 10.90
CA PRO A 201 11.66 -15.66 11.21
C PRO A 201 12.51 -16.19 10.05
N ARG A 202 12.04 -16.08 8.80
CA ARG A 202 12.70 -16.67 7.62
C ARG A 202 13.11 -15.66 6.55
N ALA A 203 12.79 -14.37 6.73
CA ALA A 203 13.13 -13.32 5.78
C ALA A 203 14.62 -13.33 5.38
N GLY A 204 15.51 -13.55 6.35
CA GLY A 204 16.95 -13.63 6.11
C GLY A 204 17.35 -14.73 5.12
N TYR A 205 16.72 -15.91 5.19
CA TYR A 205 16.96 -17.01 4.24
C TYR A 205 16.46 -16.67 2.83
N TYR A 206 15.22 -16.18 2.72
CA TYR A 206 14.63 -15.86 1.42
C TYR A 206 15.36 -14.71 0.71
N LEU A 207 15.85 -13.72 1.45
CA LEU A 207 16.68 -12.64 0.88
C LEU A 207 18.08 -13.12 0.51
N SER A 208 18.67 -14.05 1.27
CA SER A 208 19.92 -14.71 0.91
C SER A 208 19.76 -15.51 -0.40
N LEU A 209 18.65 -16.22 -0.57
CA LEU A 209 18.30 -16.89 -1.81
C LEU A 209 18.10 -15.90 -2.97
N ALA A 210 17.40 -14.79 -2.74
CA ALA A 210 17.22 -13.75 -3.75
C ALA A 210 18.57 -13.17 -4.23
N ARG A 211 19.54 -12.98 -3.33
CA ARG A 211 20.92 -12.61 -3.68
C ARG A 211 21.61 -13.70 -4.47
N LYS A 212 21.42 -14.98 -4.13
CA LYS A 212 22.05 -16.07 -4.86
C LYS A 212 21.53 -16.23 -6.28
N VAL A 213 20.23 -16.03 -6.47
CA VAL A 213 19.58 -16.02 -7.79
C VAL A 213 20.03 -14.80 -8.60
N ALA A 214 20.22 -13.65 -7.94
CA ALA A 214 20.82 -12.47 -8.56
C ALA A 214 22.25 -12.73 -9.07
N GLU A 215 23.09 -13.40 -8.27
CA GLU A 215 24.44 -13.81 -8.68
C GLU A 215 24.41 -14.76 -9.88
N GLU A 216 23.49 -15.74 -9.93
CA GLU A 216 23.34 -16.63 -11.09
C GLU A 216 22.98 -15.85 -12.37
N ALA A 217 22.09 -14.87 -12.25
CA ALA A 217 21.68 -14.00 -13.36
C ALA A 217 22.86 -13.20 -13.94
N GLU A 218 23.68 -12.61 -13.08
CA GLU A 218 24.88 -11.87 -13.50
C GLU A 218 25.97 -12.80 -14.06
N GLN A 219 26.22 -13.93 -13.41
CA GLN A 219 27.23 -14.92 -13.81
C GLN A 219 26.92 -15.59 -15.15
N SER A 220 25.63 -15.76 -15.46
CA SER A 220 25.19 -16.27 -16.77
C SER A 220 25.30 -15.24 -17.89
N GLY A 221 25.45 -13.95 -17.57
CA GLY A 221 25.45 -12.84 -18.53
C GLY A 221 24.06 -12.56 -19.12
N LEU A 222 23.00 -13.20 -18.61
CA LEU A 222 21.63 -13.06 -19.09
C LEU A 222 20.96 -11.76 -18.62
N GLY A 223 21.36 -11.25 -17.46
CA GLY A 223 20.78 -10.04 -16.90
C GLY A 223 21.69 -9.39 -15.88
N ARG A 224 21.15 -8.40 -15.17
CA ARG A 224 21.83 -7.74 -14.05
C ARG A 224 21.77 -8.61 -12.80
N GLY A 225 22.59 -8.27 -11.79
CA GLY A 225 22.57 -8.90 -10.47
C GLY A 225 21.30 -8.61 -9.66
N VAL A 226 20.12 -8.98 -10.17
CA VAL A 226 18.82 -8.84 -9.51
C VAL A 226 18.10 -10.19 -9.52
N GLY A 227 17.59 -10.60 -8.36
CA GLY A 227 16.83 -11.83 -8.17
C GLY A 227 15.57 -11.62 -7.34
N ALA A 228 14.58 -12.49 -7.58
CA ALA A 228 13.27 -12.53 -6.94
C ALA A 228 12.94 -13.95 -6.47
N VAL A 229 12.24 -14.05 -5.33
CA VAL A 229 11.80 -15.31 -4.70
C VAL A 229 10.35 -15.15 -4.28
N ILE A 230 9.47 -16.06 -4.72
CA ILE A 230 8.05 -16.09 -4.35
C ILE A 230 7.81 -17.23 -3.36
N VAL A 231 7.13 -16.92 -2.27
CA VAL A 231 6.88 -17.83 -1.15
C VAL A 231 5.37 -17.92 -0.87
N ASP A 232 4.89 -19.11 -0.50
CA ASP A 232 3.52 -19.31 0.04
C ASP A 232 3.56 -19.33 1.58
N PRO A 233 3.07 -18.26 2.26
CA PRO A 233 3.00 -18.20 3.72
C PRO A 233 2.16 -19.31 4.33
N ALA A 234 1.16 -19.86 3.61
CA ALA A 234 0.34 -20.96 4.12
C ALA A 234 1.09 -22.30 4.14
N ILE A 235 2.18 -22.45 3.39
CA ILE A 235 3.09 -23.60 3.51
C ILE A 235 4.03 -23.38 4.69
N GLU A 236 4.52 -22.15 4.87
CA GLU A 236 5.37 -21.77 6.02
C GLU A 236 4.65 -21.96 7.37
N GLU A 237 3.38 -21.54 7.47
CA GLU A 237 2.55 -21.74 8.66
C GLU A 237 2.42 -23.23 9.00
N LYS A 238 2.18 -24.09 8.00
CA LYS A 238 2.10 -25.55 8.20
C LYS A 238 3.40 -26.17 8.68
N ILE A 239 4.54 -25.70 8.16
CA ILE A 239 5.86 -26.15 8.61
C ILE A 239 6.07 -25.74 10.07
N THR A 240 5.67 -24.52 10.42
CA THR A 240 5.80 -23.96 11.78
C THR A 240 4.86 -24.68 12.77
N GLU A 241 3.63 -25.01 12.38
CA GLU A 241 2.70 -25.79 13.20
C GLU A 241 3.19 -27.22 13.45
N ALA A 242 3.76 -27.87 12.43
CA ALA A 242 4.34 -29.19 12.58
C ALA A 242 5.52 -29.22 13.57
N ASP A 243 6.25 -28.11 13.69
CA ASP A 243 7.38 -27.94 14.61
C ASP A 243 6.98 -28.03 16.09
N TYR A 244 5.92 -27.29 16.47
CA TYR A 244 5.40 -27.30 17.85
C TYR A 244 5.05 -28.70 18.36
N GLY A 245 4.80 -29.66 17.45
CA GLY A 245 4.53 -31.06 17.79
C GLY A 245 5.76 -31.98 17.85
N ALA A 246 6.89 -31.62 17.23
CA ALA A 246 8.00 -32.53 16.97
C ALA A 246 9.37 -32.10 17.56
N GLY A 247 9.56 -30.82 17.93
CA GLY A 247 10.80 -30.32 18.52
C GLY A 247 12.02 -30.45 17.60
N TYR A 248 11.83 -30.28 16.29
CA TYR A 248 12.83 -30.50 15.26
C TYR A 248 13.40 -29.15 14.76
N ASP A 249 14.67 -29.14 14.31
CA ASP A 249 15.28 -27.94 13.73
C ASP A 249 14.70 -27.66 12.33
N THR A 250 13.72 -26.75 12.25
CA THR A 250 13.05 -26.38 11.01
C THR A 250 13.86 -25.44 10.12
N THR A 251 15.06 -25.02 10.54
CA THR A 251 15.99 -24.32 9.64
C THR A 251 16.50 -25.21 8.50
N ALA A 252 16.26 -26.53 8.55
CA ALA A 252 16.60 -27.44 7.45
C ALA A 252 15.62 -27.42 6.27
N GLU A 253 14.39 -26.94 6.46
CA GLU A 253 13.29 -27.00 5.47
C GLU A 253 12.71 -25.62 5.11
N TRP A 254 13.49 -24.54 5.34
CA TRP A 254 13.04 -23.16 5.08
C TRP A 254 12.61 -22.94 3.61
N ASP A 255 13.20 -23.68 2.68
CA ASP A 255 13.02 -23.58 1.25
C ASP A 255 11.77 -24.32 0.72
N GLU A 256 11.08 -25.09 1.57
CA GLU A 256 9.84 -25.80 1.24
C GLU A 256 8.63 -24.89 0.98
N ALA A 257 8.69 -23.63 1.40
CA ALA A 257 7.65 -22.64 1.09
C ALA A 257 7.93 -21.88 -0.23
N VAL A 258 9.13 -22.02 -0.82
CA VAL A 258 9.53 -21.29 -2.04
C VAL A 258 8.89 -21.93 -3.28
N LEU A 259 8.00 -21.18 -3.91
CA LEU A 259 7.24 -21.62 -5.08
C LEU A 259 7.99 -21.43 -6.39
N ALA A 260 8.61 -20.26 -6.55
CA ALA A 260 9.32 -19.88 -7.76
C ALA A 260 10.41 -18.87 -7.42
N VAL A 261 11.48 -18.88 -8.22
CA VAL A 261 12.54 -17.89 -8.18
C VAL A 261 12.86 -17.47 -9.60
N ALA A 262 13.36 -16.25 -9.80
CA ALA A 262 13.86 -15.84 -11.10
C ALA A 262 14.93 -14.76 -10.96
N GLY A 263 15.90 -14.81 -11.87
CA GLY A 263 16.91 -13.76 -12.06
C GLY A 263 16.48 -12.75 -13.12
N ASP A 264 17.10 -11.58 -13.16
CA ASP A 264 16.97 -10.67 -14.30
C ASP A 264 17.53 -11.35 -15.57
N ALA A 265 16.86 -11.18 -16.70
CA ALA A 265 17.31 -11.70 -17.99
C ALA A 265 17.19 -10.68 -19.12
N ARG A 266 17.32 -9.39 -18.81
CA ARG A 266 17.12 -8.33 -19.81
C ARG A 266 18.05 -8.44 -21.02
N TYR A 267 19.22 -9.06 -20.89
CA TYR A 267 20.15 -9.26 -22.02
C TYR A 267 19.81 -10.48 -22.89
N SER A 268 18.75 -11.21 -22.55
CA SER A 268 18.30 -12.40 -23.29
C SER A 268 17.38 -12.08 -24.46
N ARG A 269 16.95 -10.82 -24.59
CA ARG A 269 16.04 -10.38 -25.66
C ARG A 269 16.71 -10.47 -27.04
N SER A 270 16.08 -11.22 -27.94
CA SER A 270 16.40 -11.21 -29.38
C SER A 270 15.34 -10.39 -30.13
N GLU A 271 15.78 -9.49 -31.01
CA GLU A 271 14.88 -8.70 -31.86
C GLU A 271 15.00 -9.10 -33.33
N ALA A 272 13.89 -9.40 -34.00
CA ALA A 272 13.83 -9.59 -35.45
C ALA A 272 14.88 -10.57 -36.04
N GLY A 273 15.26 -11.60 -35.27
CA GLY A 273 16.27 -12.59 -35.66
C GLY A 273 17.72 -12.18 -35.39
N ALA A 274 17.97 -10.97 -34.86
CA ALA A 274 19.28 -10.57 -34.36
C ALA A 274 19.61 -11.30 -33.04
N PRO A 275 20.89 -11.65 -32.82
CA PRO A 275 21.32 -12.28 -31.57
C PRO A 275 21.13 -11.32 -30.39
N SER A 276 20.77 -11.87 -29.24
CA SER A 276 20.65 -11.11 -27.99
C SER A 276 22.02 -10.67 -27.46
N GLN A 277 22.05 -9.71 -26.54
CA GLN A 277 23.30 -9.29 -25.88
C GLN A 277 23.98 -10.45 -25.15
N ALA A 278 23.22 -11.37 -24.57
CA ALA A 278 23.75 -12.58 -23.95
C ALA A 278 24.35 -13.54 -24.99
N GLN A 279 23.75 -13.67 -26.19
CA GLN A 279 24.28 -14.50 -27.27
C GLN A 279 25.55 -13.92 -27.89
N LEU A 280 25.60 -12.61 -28.10
CA LEU A 280 26.78 -11.91 -28.60
C LEU A 280 28.00 -12.03 -27.66
N HIS A 281 27.73 -12.12 -26.37
CA HIS A 281 28.73 -12.18 -25.30
C HIS A 281 28.64 -13.49 -24.51
N ALA A 282 28.40 -14.61 -25.20
CA ALA A 282 28.25 -15.91 -24.57
C ALA A 282 29.48 -16.28 -23.71
N GLY A 283 29.24 -16.64 -22.45
CA GLY A 283 30.29 -16.98 -21.49
C GLY A 283 31.05 -15.77 -20.89
N VAL A 284 30.66 -14.54 -21.23
CA VAL A 284 31.22 -13.32 -20.62
C VAL A 284 30.32 -12.86 -19.48
N SER A 285 30.92 -12.68 -18.30
CA SER A 285 30.23 -12.15 -17.11
C SER A 285 31.11 -11.14 -16.36
N PRO A 286 30.55 -10.00 -15.90
CA PRO A 286 29.21 -9.50 -16.22
C PRO A 286 29.06 -9.20 -17.71
N ASN A 287 27.82 -9.20 -18.22
CA ASN A 287 27.56 -8.81 -19.60
C ASN A 287 28.10 -7.38 -19.85
N PRO A 288 28.82 -7.08 -20.96
CA PRO A 288 29.33 -5.74 -21.24
C PRO A 288 28.25 -4.65 -21.24
N ALA A 289 27.00 -4.99 -21.57
CA ALA A 289 25.85 -4.09 -21.52
C ALA A 289 25.40 -3.71 -20.09
N SER A 290 25.99 -4.29 -19.04
CA SER A 290 25.68 -3.97 -17.63
C SER A 290 26.16 -2.60 -17.18
N LYS A 291 27.14 -2.00 -17.88
CA LYS A 291 27.78 -0.75 -17.45
C LYS A 291 26.91 0.49 -17.59
N THR A 292 26.01 0.50 -18.57
CA THR A 292 25.19 1.68 -18.91
C THR A 292 23.84 1.22 -19.40
N TYR A 293 22.76 1.87 -18.94
CA TYR A 293 21.43 1.60 -19.44
C TYR A 293 21.30 1.97 -20.92
N ASN A 294 20.79 1.03 -21.72
CA ASN A 294 20.45 1.27 -23.12
C ASN A 294 19.18 0.49 -23.50
N ALA A 295 18.10 1.22 -23.77
CA ALA A 295 16.78 0.67 -24.07
C ALA A 295 16.71 -0.10 -25.40
N ASP A 296 17.62 0.16 -26.34
CA ASP A 296 17.62 -0.48 -27.66
C ASP A 296 18.19 -1.92 -27.60
N ILE A 297 18.94 -2.24 -26.55
CA ILE A 297 19.62 -3.55 -26.40
C ILE A 297 19.18 -4.32 -25.14
N GLU A 298 18.48 -3.65 -24.23
CA GLU A 298 17.90 -4.27 -23.03
C GLU A 298 16.46 -4.73 -23.28
N GLY A 299 16.12 -5.85 -22.65
CA GLY A 299 14.76 -6.34 -22.51
C GLY A 299 13.87 -5.43 -21.69
N GLY A 300 12.56 -5.48 -21.96
CA GLY A 300 11.60 -4.74 -21.17
C GLY A 300 11.37 -5.35 -19.78
N PRO A 301 10.45 -4.76 -19.00
CA PRO A 301 10.11 -5.22 -17.65
C PRO A 301 9.72 -6.69 -17.55
N GLU A 302 9.23 -7.31 -18.63
CA GLU A 302 8.92 -8.73 -18.70
C GLU A 302 10.13 -9.65 -18.45
N LEU A 303 11.34 -9.13 -18.68
CA LEU A 303 12.60 -9.83 -18.43
C LEU A 303 13.26 -9.45 -17.10
N HIS A 304 12.65 -8.56 -16.32
CA HIS A 304 13.11 -8.26 -14.96
C HIS A 304 12.75 -9.40 -14.01
N ALA A 305 13.57 -9.60 -12.96
CA ALA A 305 13.47 -10.73 -12.05
C ALA A 305 12.06 -10.95 -11.48
N LEU A 306 11.40 -9.88 -11.01
CA LEU A 306 10.05 -9.97 -10.42
C LEU A 306 9.01 -10.44 -11.44
N MET A 307 8.99 -9.86 -12.64
CA MET A 307 8.01 -10.21 -13.66
C MET A 307 8.23 -11.61 -14.21
N ARG A 308 9.50 -12.04 -14.31
CA ARG A 308 9.84 -13.43 -14.65
C ARG A 308 9.33 -14.41 -13.60
N ALA A 309 9.54 -14.14 -12.32
CA ALA A 309 9.05 -15.00 -11.24
C ALA A 309 7.51 -15.12 -11.26
N VAL A 310 6.80 -14.01 -11.50
CA VAL A 310 5.34 -13.98 -11.70
C VAL A 310 4.93 -14.84 -12.89
N GLU A 311 5.64 -14.73 -14.01
CA GLU A 311 5.35 -15.51 -15.20
C GLU A 311 5.59 -17.02 -14.99
N LEU A 312 6.57 -17.43 -14.18
CA LEU A 312 6.74 -18.85 -13.83
C LEU A 312 5.55 -19.39 -13.04
N VAL A 313 5.03 -18.64 -12.07
CA VAL A 313 3.80 -19.02 -11.33
C VAL A 313 2.60 -19.09 -12.27
N ALA A 314 2.46 -18.11 -13.17
CA ALA A 314 1.36 -18.05 -14.13
C ALA A 314 1.44 -19.20 -15.16
N ARG A 315 2.63 -19.49 -15.69
CA ARG A 315 2.90 -20.60 -16.61
C ARG A 315 2.51 -21.93 -15.97
N TRP A 316 3.01 -22.21 -14.77
CA TRP A 316 2.69 -23.44 -14.07
C TRP A 316 1.19 -23.68 -13.97
N ARG A 317 0.44 -22.65 -13.57
CA ARG A 317 -1.02 -22.74 -13.47
C ARG A 317 -1.70 -22.98 -14.80
N ARG A 318 -1.29 -22.31 -15.87
CA ARG A 318 -1.87 -22.52 -17.22
C ARG A 318 -1.60 -23.93 -17.75
N GLU A 319 -0.42 -24.48 -17.48
CA GLU A 319 -0.05 -25.84 -17.89
C GLU A 319 -0.85 -26.90 -17.12
N HIS A 320 -1.04 -26.69 -15.81
CA HIS A 320 -1.70 -27.68 -14.96
C HIS A 320 -3.23 -27.57 -14.96
N ASP A 321 -3.80 -26.39 -15.22
CA ASP A 321 -5.26 -26.25 -15.48
C ASP A 321 -5.68 -26.99 -16.76
N ARG A 322 -4.80 -27.08 -17.77
CA ARG A 322 -5.08 -27.81 -19.02
C ARG A 322 -5.15 -29.33 -18.81
N LEU A 323 -4.40 -29.85 -17.83
CA LEU A 323 -4.40 -31.27 -17.48
C LEU A 323 -5.65 -31.67 -16.69
N ASP A 324 -6.20 -30.77 -15.88
CA ASP A 324 -7.44 -31.00 -15.13
C ASP A 324 -8.71 -30.97 -16.02
N GLY A 325 -8.64 -30.38 -17.22
CA GLY A 325 -9.81 -30.07 -18.07
C GLY A 325 -10.09 -31.02 -19.25
N VAL A 326 -9.25 -32.01 -19.54
CA VAL A 326 -9.38 -32.86 -20.74
C VAL A 326 -9.60 -34.34 -20.37
N PRO A 327 -10.75 -34.96 -20.70
CA PRO A 327 -10.88 -36.42 -20.62
C PRO A 327 -9.93 -37.06 -21.65
N ALA A 328 -9.21 -38.09 -21.22
CA ALA A 328 -8.07 -38.74 -21.89
C ALA A 328 -8.34 -39.40 -23.27
N SER A 329 -9.31 -38.94 -24.06
CA SER A 329 -9.70 -39.56 -25.33
C SER A 329 -9.47 -38.71 -26.58
N THR A 330 -8.87 -37.52 -26.50
CA THR A 330 -8.55 -36.72 -27.69
C THR A 330 -7.29 -35.90 -27.51
N THR A 331 -6.12 -36.55 -27.58
CA THR A 331 -4.85 -35.86 -27.82
C THR A 331 -4.10 -36.54 -28.95
N THR A 332 -4.45 -36.21 -30.19
CA THR A 332 -3.45 -36.10 -31.27
C THR A 332 -2.80 -34.73 -31.12
N THR A 333 -1.83 -34.62 -30.23
CA THR A 333 -0.94 -33.46 -30.17
C THR A 333 0.19 -33.68 -31.17
N ASP A 334 0.22 -32.84 -32.21
CA ASP A 334 1.37 -32.69 -33.11
C ASP A 334 2.61 -32.32 -32.26
N PRO A 335 3.69 -33.11 -32.27
CA PRO A 335 4.89 -32.85 -31.45
C PRO A 335 5.66 -31.59 -31.87
N LEU A 336 5.38 -31.04 -33.05
CA LEU A 336 6.28 -30.10 -33.74
C LEU A 336 6.12 -28.62 -33.33
N LYS A 337 5.14 -28.26 -32.48
CA LYS A 337 4.90 -26.86 -32.10
C LYS A 337 5.37 -26.47 -30.69
N SER A 338 5.80 -27.41 -29.86
CA SER A 338 6.19 -27.13 -28.47
C SER A 338 7.67 -26.76 -28.29
N GLU A 339 8.50 -26.91 -29.32
CA GLU A 339 9.97 -26.75 -29.21
C GLU A 339 10.48 -25.34 -29.51
N LEU A 340 9.66 -24.41 -29.99
CA LEU A 340 10.14 -23.13 -30.53
C LEU A 340 10.16 -21.94 -29.56
N GLU A 341 9.60 -22.03 -28.35
CA GLU A 341 9.59 -20.90 -27.39
C GLU A 341 9.51 -21.36 -25.92
N GLN A 342 10.31 -22.35 -25.49
CA GLN A 342 10.54 -22.53 -24.05
C GLN A 342 11.71 -21.64 -23.64
N PRO A 343 11.52 -20.63 -22.78
CA PRO A 343 12.65 -19.89 -22.23
C PRO A 343 13.53 -20.87 -21.49
N GLU A 344 14.83 -20.92 -21.83
CA GLU A 344 15.80 -21.73 -21.10
C GLU A 344 15.78 -21.29 -19.63
N LEU A 345 15.20 -22.15 -18.78
CA LEU A 345 15.12 -21.90 -17.36
C LEU A 345 16.52 -22.02 -16.74
N SER A 346 16.84 -21.14 -15.81
CA SER A 346 18.06 -21.27 -15.01
C SER A 346 18.03 -22.53 -14.13
N ALA A 347 19.16 -22.88 -13.52
CA ALA A 347 19.23 -24.05 -12.65
C ALA A 347 18.33 -23.85 -11.41
N PHE A 348 18.33 -22.65 -10.82
CA PHE A 348 17.45 -22.31 -9.71
C PHE A 348 15.97 -22.25 -10.12
N GLU A 349 15.67 -21.63 -11.27
CA GLU A 349 14.30 -21.54 -11.81
C GLU A 349 13.69 -22.94 -12.01
N SER A 350 14.44 -23.83 -12.66
CA SER A 350 14.03 -25.22 -12.89
C SER A 350 13.85 -26.00 -11.59
N TYR A 351 14.77 -25.84 -10.64
CA TYR A 351 14.73 -26.55 -9.36
C TYR A 351 13.46 -26.22 -8.58
N PHE A 352 13.15 -24.94 -8.36
CA PHE A 352 12.01 -24.57 -7.53
C PHE A 352 10.66 -24.82 -8.20
N LEU A 353 10.56 -24.56 -9.51
CA LEU A 353 9.31 -24.71 -10.26
C LEU A 353 8.83 -26.17 -10.29
N TYR A 354 9.75 -27.12 -10.47
CA TYR A 354 9.44 -28.54 -10.62
C TYR A 354 9.72 -29.39 -9.38
N ARG A 355 10.03 -28.77 -8.23
CA ARG A 355 10.29 -29.50 -6.98
C ARG A 355 9.04 -30.25 -6.49
N PRO A 356 9.13 -31.57 -6.26
CA PRO A 356 8.05 -32.35 -5.65
C PRO A 356 7.96 -32.07 -4.15
N ARG A 357 6.76 -32.22 -3.57
CA ARG A 357 6.56 -32.09 -2.12
C ARG A 357 7.22 -33.28 -1.38
N PRO A 358 7.95 -33.05 -0.26
CA PRO A 358 8.46 -34.13 0.60
C PRO A 358 7.33 -35.05 1.07
N GLY A 359 7.56 -36.37 1.00
CA GLY A 359 6.54 -37.42 1.27
C GLY A 359 6.02 -38.13 0.01
N THR A 360 6.42 -37.68 -1.17
CA THR A 360 6.05 -38.29 -2.46
C THR A 360 7.12 -39.31 -2.88
N SER A 361 7.04 -40.56 -2.44
CA SER A 361 7.89 -41.63 -2.99
C SER A 361 7.33 -42.05 -4.35
N ALA A 362 7.88 -41.52 -5.44
CA ALA A 362 7.57 -41.97 -6.78
C ALA A 362 8.32 -43.28 -7.06
N ASN A 363 7.68 -44.42 -6.77
CA ASN A 363 8.11 -45.70 -7.32
C ASN A 363 7.78 -45.72 -8.82
N VAL A 364 8.75 -45.34 -9.64
CA VAL A 364 8.68 -45.53 -11.10
C VAL A 364 8.89 -47.01 -11.38
N SER A 365 7.82 -47.76 -11.67
CA SER A 365 7.89 -49.02 -12.39
C SER A 365 6.51 -49.44 -12.92
N ASN A 366 6.45 -49.56 -14.25
CA ASN A 366 5.51 -50.27 -15.12
C ASN A 366 4.38 -49.49 -15.82
N PRO A 367 4.16 -49.76 -17.12
CA PRO A 367 3.18 -49.07 -17.96
C PRO A 367 1.75 -49.54 -17.63
N PRO A 368 0.73 -48.67 -17.77
CA PRO A 368 -0.62 -48.99 -17.36
C PRO A 368 -1.30 -49.94 -18.36
N GLN A 369 -1.59 -51.16 -17.89
CA GLN A 369 -2.67 -51.99 -18.42
C GLN A 369 -4.02 -51.35 -18.12
N SER A 370 -4.91 -51.37 -19.10
CA SER A 370 -6.27 -50.82 -19.04
C SER A 370 -7.21 -51.75 -18.25
N PRO A 371 -8.10 -51.20 -17.40
CA PRO A 371 -9.39 -51.84 -17.21
C PRO A 371 -10.59 -50.87 -17.24
N SER A 372 -11.49 -51.20 -18.17
CA SER A 372 -12.96 -51.29 -18.08
C SER A 372 -13.79 -50.28 -17.27
N SER A 373 -14.70 -49.62 -17.99
CA SER A 373 -15.81 -48.76 -17.53
C SER A 373 -16.86 -49.47 -16.66
N PRO A 374 -17.68 -48.74 -15.87
CA PRO A 374 -19.06 -48.49 -16.35
C PRO A 374 -19.74 -47.14 -15.97
N LEU A 375 -20.51 -46.65 -16.96
CA LEU A 375 -21.86 -46.03 -16.90
C LEU A 375 -22.14 -44.67 -16.22
N LYS A 376 -22.21 -43.64 -17.08
CA LYS A 376 -23.29 -42.64 -17.32
C LYS A 376 -24.20 -42.22 -16.15
N ARG A 377 -24.28 -40.90 -15.94
CA ARG A 377 -25.55 -40.14 -15.95
C ARG A 377 -25.35 -38.71 -16.47
N LYS A 378 -26.42 -38.21 -17.10
CA LYS A 378 -26.52 -37.10 -18.05
C LYS A 378 -27.37 -36.02 -17.39
N HIS A 379 -26.99 -34.74 -17.47
CA HIS A 379 -27.96 -33.64 -17.49
C HIS A 379 -27.38 -32.39 -18.18
N ASN A 380 -28.06 -32.01 -19.26
CA ASN A 380 -28.01 -30.73 -19.96
C ASN A 380 -28.60 -29.62 -19.08
N ASP A 381 -28.16 -28.37 -19.25
CA ASP A 381 -28.99 -27.35 -19.90
C ASP A 381 -28.18 -26.08 -20.26
N SER A 382 -28.60 -25.47 -21.37
CA SER A 382 -27.88 -24.45 -22.14
C SER A 382 -28.30 -23.02 -21.77
N ASN A 383 -27.33 -22.10 -21.86
CA ASN A 383 -27.50 -20.64 -21.72
C ASN A 383 -27.88 -20.01 -23.08
N PRO A 384 -28.92 -19.15 -23.18
CA PRO A 384 -29.27 -18.50 -24.43
C PRO A 384 -28.73 -17.06 -24.53
N GLU A 385 -28.71 -16.60 -25.79
CA GLU A 385 -28.59 -15.22 -26.26
C GLU A 385 -27.17 -14.67 -26.46
N SER A 386 -26.59 -15.12 -27.58
CA SER A 386 -25.88 -14.25 -28.51
C SER A 386 -26.90 -13.74 -29.54
N ASP A 387 -26.95 -12.42 -29.75
CA ASP A 387 -26.98 -11.74 -31.05
C ASP A 387 -27.61 -10.35 -30.88
N LEU A 388 -26.89 -9.31 -31.32
CA LEU A 388 -27.36 -8.33 -32.30
C LEU A 388 -26.26 -7.29 -32.55
N THR A 389 -25.82 -7.24 -33.81
CA THR A 389 -25.05 -6.20 -34.49
C THR A 389 -25.87 -4.93 -34.69
N ILE A 390 -25.24 -3.73 -34.71
CA ILE A 390 -25.60 -2.55 -35.53
C ILE A 390 -24.42 -1.53 -35.56
N ASP A 391 -24.25 -0.93 -36.74
CA ASP A 391 -23.27 0.03 -37.29
C ASP A 391 -23.25 1.44 -36.63
N PRO A 392 -22.23 2.30 -36.90
CA PRO A 392 -22.01 3.59 -36.24
C PRO A 392 -22.64 4.78 -36.99
N SER A 393 -22.87 5.87 -36.23
CA SER A 393 -23.06 7.29 -36.65
C SER A 393 -24.38 7.90 -36.20
N THR A 394 -24.43 8.56 -35.03
CA THR A 394 -25.22 9.79 -34.82
C THR A 394 -24.77 10.53 -33.55
N ASP A 395 -24.82 11.86 -33.61
CA ASP A 395 -24.28 12.83 -32.66
C ASP A 395 -25.30 13.25 -31.58
N SER A 396 -24.75 13.67 -30.43
CA SER A 396 -25.25 14.60 -29.42
C SER A 396 -26.44 14.27 -28.48
N SER A 397 -26.05 14.19 -27.19
CA SER A 397 -26.60 14.90 -26.02
C SER A 397 -27.54 14.18 -25.03
N LYS A 398 -27.09 14.23 -23.76
CA LYS A 398 -27.78 14.01 -22.46
C LYS A 398 -28.22 12.57 -22.11
N SER A 399 -27.41 11.90 -21.30
CA SER A 399 -27.94 11.11 -20.18
C SER A 399 -26.93 11.02 -19.03
N GLN A 400 -27.41 11.34 -17.82
CA GLN A 400 -26.72 11.14 -16.54
C GLN A 400 -26.54 9.64 -16.31
N LEU A 401 -25.32 9.18 -15.97
CA LEU A 401 -25.13 7.86 -15.38
C LEU A 401 -24.01 7.92 -14.32
N HIS A 402 -24.36 7.43 -13.14
CA HIS A 402 -23.53 7.27 -11.95
C HIS A 402 -22.16 6.63 -12.24
N PRO A 403 -21.11 6.94 -11.45
CA PRO A 403 -19.90 6.13 -11.49
C PRO A 403 -20.22 4.68 -11.08
N PRO A 404 -19.62 3.67 -11.74
CA PRO A 404 -19.84 2.28 -11.38
C PRO A 404 -19.37 2.05 -9.94
N LEU A 405 -20.23 1.41 -9.14
CA LEU A 405 -19.91 0.99 -7.78
C LEU A 405 -18.65 0.11 -7.82
N PRO A 406 -17.71 0.27 -6.87
CA PRO A 406 -16.57 -0.63 -6.75
C PRO A 406 -17.08 -2.05 -6.50
N ALA A 407 -16.53 -3.02 -7.22
CA ALA A 407 -16.82 -4.43 -7.02
C ALA A 407 -16.57 -4.79 -5.53
N PRO A 408 -17.49 -5.53 -4.88
CA PRO A 408 -17.30 -5.89 -3.48
C PRO A 408 -16.04 -6.75 -3.31
N PRO A 409 -15.29 -6.59 -2.21
CA PRO A 409 -14.16 -7.47 -1.93
C PRO A 409 -14.69 -8.90 -1.78
N PRO A 410 -14.02 -9.92 -2.35
CA PRO A 410 -14.37 -11.31 -2.05
C PRO A 410 -13.97 -11.59 -0.59
N SER A 411 -14.91 -11.38 0.32
CA SER A 411 -14.93 -12.07 1.61
C SER A 411 -15.80 -13.32 1.44
N THR A 412 -15.23 -14.50 1.64
CA THR A 412 -15.85 -15.59 2.40
C THR A 412 -14.79 -16.67 2.64
N VAL A 413 -14.42 -16.77 3.92
CA VAL A 413 -13.86 -17.97 4.54
C VAL A 413 -14.79 -19.14 4.23
N LEU A 414 -14.36 -20.09 3.41
CA LEU A 414 -15.02 -21.39 3.33
C LEU A 414 -14.35 -22.32 4.33
N LEU A 415 -15.04 -22.55 5.45
CA LEU A 415 -14.83 -23.72 6.29
C LEU A 415 -15.18 -24.95 5.45
N ALA A 416 -14.17 -25.71 5.03
CA ALA A 416 -14.38 -26.99 4.37
C ALA A 416 -14.58 -28.08 5.45
N ASP A 417 -15.79 -28.63 5.49
CA ASP A 417 -16.12 -29.81 6.29
C ASP A 417 -15.29 -31.01 5.86
N SER A 418 -14.78 -31.73 6.87
CA SER A 418 -14.01 -32.96 6.72
C SER A 418 -14.95 -34.15 6.53
N SER A 419 -14.84 -34.89 5.41
CA SER A 419 -14.85 -36.38 5.39
C SER A 419 -15.01 -36.95 3.97
N THR A 420 -13.95 -37.46 3.34
CA THR A 420 -13.94 -38.74 2.59
C THR A 420 -12.50 -39.14 2.24
N PRO A 421 -12.04 -40.38 2.48
CA PRO A 421 -10.67 -40.78 2.18
C PRO A 421 -10.61 -41.31 0.74
N ALA A 422 -10.21 -40.45 -0.20
CA ALA A 422 -9.79 -40.86 -1.53
C ALA A 422 -8.27 -40.71 -1.60
N THR A 423 -7.57 -41.81 -1.87
CA THR A 423 -6.12 -41.92 -2.05
C THR A 423 -5.60 -40.75 -2.90
N THR A 424 -5.03 -39.75 -2.24
CA THR A 424 -4.83 -38.42 -2.82
C THR A 424 -3.48 -38.38 -3.52
N LEU A 425 -3.48 -38.19 -4.84
CA LEU A 425 -2.32 -37.63 -5.55
C LEU A 425 -1.93 -36.33 -4.85
N ALA A 426 -0.67 -36.20 -4.41
CA ALA A 426 -0.20 -35.06 -3.65
C ALA A 426 -0.51 -33.76 -4.42
N ALA A 427 -1.27 -32.85 -3.81
CA ALA A 427 -1.62 -31.58 -4.43
C ALA A 427 -0.34 -30.77 -4.77
N PRO A 428 -0.28 -30.12 -5.95
CA PRO A 428 0.86 -29.33 -6.37
C PRO A 428 1.13 -28.16 -5.40
N ARG A 429 2.41 -27.79 -5.22
CA ARG A 429 2.82 -26.70 -4.32
C ARG A 429 2.23 -25.35 -4.75
N ILE A 430 2.27 -25.08 -6.05
CA ILE A 430 1.54 -23.96 -6.66
C ILE A 430 0.13 -24.44 -6.98
N ARG A 431 -0.87 -23.83 -6.33
CA ARG A 431 -2.29 -24.16 -6.50
C ARG A 431 -2.77 -23.81 -7.91
N THR A 432 -3.46 -24.75 -8.56
CA THR A 432 -4.20 -24.54 -9.81
C THR A 432 -5.43 -23.66 -9.57
N ARG A 433 -6.11 -23.22 -10.63
CA ARG A 433 -7.35 -22.43 -10.49
C ARG A 433 -8.46 -23.24 -9.81
N SER A 434 -8.54 -24.54 -10.11
CA SER A 434 -9.47 -25.49 -9.48
C SER A 434 -9.23 -25.62 -7.96
N GLN A 435 -8.00 -25.40 -7.51
CA GLN A 435 -7.59 -25.41 -6.10
C GLN A 435 -7.65 -24.02 -5.42
N GLY A 436 -8.25 -23.03 -6.08
CA GLY A 436 -8.37 -21.66 -5.57
C GLY A 436 -7.15 -20.77 -5.84
N GLY A 437 -6.19 -21.21 -6.66
CA GLY A 437 -5.07 -20.38 -7.10
C GLY A 437 -5.52 -19.25 -8.04
N TYR A 438 -5.24 -18.00 -7.67
CA TYR A 438 -5.48 -16.83 -8.53
C TYR A 438 -4.31 -15.83 -8.50
N LEU A 439 -3.70 -15.54 -9.65
CA LEU A 439 -2.47 -14.71 -9.79
C LEU A 439 -1.40 -15.01 -8.72
N CYS A 440 -0.85 -14.02 -8.03
CA CYS A 440 0.02 -14.21 -6.87
C CYS A 440 -0.69 -13.84 -5.57
N THR A 441 -2.01 -14.03 -5.51
CA THR A 441 -2.83 -13.76 -4.31
C THR A 441 -2.33 -14.59 -3.13
N ASP A 442 -2.27 -13.95 -1.96
CA ASP A 442 -1.80 -14.52 -0.69
C ASP A 442 -0.31 -14.91 -0.66
N LEU A 443 0.46 -14.63 -1.72
CA LEU A 443 1.90 -14.91 -1.79
C LEU A 443 2.73 -13.71 -1.33
N ASP A 444 3.92 -14.01 -0.79
CA ASP A 444 4.94 -13.03 -0.46
C ASP A 444 6.05 -13.06 -1.50
N VAL A 445 6.64 -11.90 -1.79
CA VAL A 445 7.79 -11.79 -2.69
C VAL A 445 8.99 -11.14 -2.01
N TYR A 446 10.14 -11.79 -2.11
CA TYR A 446 11.42 -11.34 -1.60
C TYR A 446 12.32 -10.95 -2.77
N LEU A 447 12.85 -9.74 -2.73
CA LEU A 447 13.63 -9.17 -3.81
C LEU A 447 15.02 -8.77 -3.30
N SER A 448 16.03 -9.00 -4.13
CA SER A 448 17.40 -8.51 -3.86
C SER A 448 17.49 -6.98 -3.87
N HIS A 449 16.63 -6.32 -4.64
CA HIS A 449 16.58 -4.87 -4.86
C HIS A 449 15.13 -4.40 -4.92
N GLU A 450 14.90 -3.12 -4.65
CA GLU A 450 13.60 -2.49 -4.82
C GLU A 450 13.17 -2.56 -6.30
N PRO A 451 11.94 -2.99 -6.61
CA PRO A 451 11.47 -3.06 -7.99
C PRO A 451 11.22 -1.66 -8.55
N CYS A 452 11.51 -1.45 -9.83
CA CYS A 452 11.16 -0.22 -10.54
C CYS A 452 9.65 0.02 -10.55
N LEU A 453 9.25 1.19 -11.02
CA LEU A 453 7.85 1.56 -11.22
C LEU A 453 7.01 0.50 -11.95
N CYS A 454 7.51 -0.03 -13.07
CA CYS A 454 6.73 -0.99 -13.86
C CYS A 454 6.57 -2.32 -13.12
N CYS A 455 7.66 -2.85 -12.54
CA CYS A 455 7.63 -4.07 -11.74
C CYS A 455 6.76 -3.91 -10.48
N SER A 456 6.82 -2.75 -9.82
CA SER A 456 5.96 -2.41 -8.68
C SER A 456 4.48 -2.44 -9.05
N MET A 457 4.11 -1.88 -10.21
CA MET A 457 2.74 -1.95 -10.69
C MET A 457 2.35 -3.38 -11.09
N GLY A 458 3.25 -4.11 -11.77
CA GLY A 458 3.05 -5.52 -12.14
C GLY A 458 2.82 -6.42 -10.92
N MET A 459 3.51 -6.17 -9.82
CA MET A 459 3.32 -6.82 -8.52
C MET A 459 1.91 -6.57 -7.97
N LEU A 460 1.44 -5.32 -7.97
CA LEU A 460 0.10 -4.97 -7.50
C LEU A 460 -0.99 -5.60 -8.37
N LEU A 461 -0.80 -5.61 -9.70
CA LEU A 461 -1.69 -6.29 -10.64
C LEU A 461 -1.69 -7.80 -10.43
N SER A 462 -0.56 -8.37 -9.99
CA SER A 462 -0.42 -9.78 -9.62
C SER A 462 -0.97 -10.10 -8.24
N ARG A 463 -1.43 -9.11 -7.47
CA ARG A 463 -2.11 -9.25 -6.17
C ARG A 463 -1.28 -9.89 -5.04
N PHE A 464 0.04 -9.66 -5.02
CA PHE A 464 0.86 -10.08 -3.88
C PHE A 464 0.33 -9.56 -2.55
N ARG A 465 0.46 -10.39 -1.50
CA ARG A 465 0.15 -10.04 -0.12
C ARG A 465 1.19 -9.08 0.45
N SER A 466 2.46 -9.41 0.27
CA SER A 466 3.56 -8.58 0.76
C SER A 466 4.79 -8.61 -0.16
N VAL A 467 5.65 -7.60 0.02
CA VAL A 467 6.93 -7.44 -0.66
C VAL A 467 8.01 -7.07 0.33
N ILE A 468 9.15 -7.75 0.24
CA ILE A 468 10.28 -7.61 1.13
C ILE A 468 11.55 -7.42 0.31
N PHE A 469 12.35 -6.40 0.63
CA PHE A 469 13.66 -6.18 0.01
C PHE A 469 14.63 -5.55 1.03
N PRO A 470 15.95 -5.67 0.87
CA PRO A 470 16.87 -5.10 1.84
C PRO A 470 16.87 -3.57 1.72
N ARG A 471 16.97 -2.84 2.84
CA ARG A 471 17.01 -1.36 2.82
C ARG A 471 18.13 -0.80 1.94
N ARG A 472 19.28 -1.47 1.93
CA ARG A 472 20.42 -1.13 1.04
C ARG A 472 20.13 -1.36 -0.45
N GLY A 473 19.10 -2.14 -0.75
CA GLY A 473 18.62 -2.42 -2.11
C GLY A 473 17.59 -1.40 -2.61
N ARG A 474 17.29 -0.32 -1.86
CA ARG A 474 16.50 0.81 -2.37
C ARG A 474 17.13 1.38 -3.63
N LEU A 475 16.31 1.70 -4.63
CA LEU A 475 16.78 2.23 -5.91
C LEU A 475 16.27 3.65 -6.15
N GLU A 476 17.03 4.43 -6.93
CA GLU A 476 16.61 5.76 -7.36
C GLU A 476 15.37 5.74 -8.28
N SER A 477 15.17 4.66 -9.03
CA SER A 477 13.96 4.45 -9.85
C SER A 477 12.94 3.51 -9.21
N GLY A 478 13.15 3.14 -7.94
CA GLY A 478 12.28 2.26 -7.17
C GLY A 478 10.86 2.81 -7.03
N GLY A 479 9.86 1.92 -7.08
CA GLY A 479 8.44 2.28 -7.04
C GLY A 479 7.77 2.11 -5.67
N LEU A 480 8.44 1.54 -4.66
CA LEU A 480 7.82 1.12 -3.40
C LEU A 480 8.18 2.00 -2.21
N SER A 481 9.40 2.53 -2.16
CA SER A 481 9.85 3.40 -1.07
C SER A 481 9.08 4.72 -1.11
N SER A 482 8.75 5.26 0.07
CA SER A 482 8.06 6.56 0.24
C SER A 482 8.98 7.66 0.76
N GLU A 483 10.26 7.36 0.93
CA GLU A 483 11.25 8.20 1.59
C GLU A 483 12.66 7.94 1.03
N PRO A 484 13.55 8.96 1.07
CA PRO A 484 14.94 8.79 0.70
C PRO A 484 15.65 7.78 1.59
N VAL A 485 16.75 7.23 1.07
CA VAL A 485 17.70 6.43 1.86
C VAL A 485 18.21 7.32 2.99
N VAL A 486 17.74 7.07 4.21
CA VAL A 486 18.28 7.72 5.42
C VAL A 486 19.61 7.03 5.70
N GLY A 487 20.73 7.71 5.39
CA GLY A 487 22.02 7.35 5.96
C GLY A 487 21.95 7.46 7.50
N PRO A 488 22.76 6.70 8.26
CA PRO A 488 22.69 6.74 9.71
C PRO A 488 22.88 8.17 10.21
N VAL A 489 21.90 8.66 10.98
CA VAL A 489 22.04 9.89 11.78
C VAL A 489 23.08 9.57 12.87
N PRO A 490 24.17 10.35 13.00
CA PRO A 490 25.07 10.19 14.14
C PRO A 490 24.30 10.57 15.41
N ASP A 491 24.20 9.62 16.34
CA ASP A 491 23.98 9.94 17.74
C ASP A 491 25.26 10.64 18.23
N GLU A 492 25.20 11.95 18.44
CA GLU A 492 25.55 12.59 19.71
C GLU A 492 25.54 14.12 19.60
N LEU A 493 25.10 14.73 20.70
CA LEU A 493 24.97 16.14 21.02
C LEU A 493 26.16 17.01 20.57
N GLU A 494 25.95 17.90 19.58
CA GLU A 494 26.67 19.18 19.51
C GLU A 494 25.73 20.33 19.09
N PRO A 495 25.85 21.53 19.69
CA PRO A 495 24.89 22.62 19.52
C PRO A 495 25.03 23.26 18.13
N ALA A 496 23.87 23.69 17.62
CA ALA A 496 23.66 24.34 16.34
C ALA A 496 24.79 25.30 15.91
N ALA A 497 25.54 24.89 14.87
CA ALA A 497 26.21 25.81 13.99
C ALA A 497 25.28 26.07 12.80
N GLU A 498 24.87 27.32 12.64
CA GLU A 498 24.10 27.82 11.51
C GLU A 498 24.82 27.46 10.21
N ALA A 499 24.33 26.44 9.50
CA ALA A 499 24.76 26.13 8.14
C ALA A 499 23.94 26.99 7.18
N ASP A 500 24.64 27.84 6.43
CA ASP A 500 24.16 28.76 5.42
C ASP A 500 23.03 28.21 4.55
N ALA A 501 21.86 28.85 4.66
CA ALA A 501 20.67 28.58 3.89
C ALA A 501 20.72 29.22 2.48
N SER A 502 21.80 29.01 1.72
CA SER A 502 21.93 29.62 0.39
C SER A 502 22.62 28.77 -0.68
N ALA A 503 22.48 27.44 -0.64
CA ALA A 503 22.98 26.55 -1.72
C ALA A 503 22.09 25.33 -2.04
N PHE A 504 20.79 25.40 -1.79
CA PHE A 504 19.82 24.41 -2.28
C PHE A 504 18.81 25.10 -3.19
N ASP A 505 19.28 25.54 -4.36
CA ASP A 505 18.43 26.02 -5.44
C ASP A 505 18.40 24.92 -6.54
N GLY A 506 17.24 24.28 -6.72
CA GLY A 506 16.92 23.56 -7.96
C GLY A 506 17.14 22.04 -8.05
N GLN A 507 17.11 21.26 -6.96
CA GLN A 507 16.84 19.81 -7.10
C GLN A 507 15.34 19.60 -7.02
N ASP A 508 14.70 19.22 -8.14
CA ASP A 508 13.35 18.66 -8.15
C ASP A 508 13.22 17.68 -6.98
N GLU A 509 12.35 17.98 -6.01
CA GLU A 509 12.10 17.10 -4.87
C GLU A 509 11.69 15.72 -5.41
N ARG A 510 12.60 14.75 -5.37
CA ARG A 510 12.35 13.40 -5.88
C ARG A 510 11.02 12.88 -5.33
N GLY A 511 10.09 12.60 -6.23
CA GLY A 511 8.81 11.99 -5.91
C GLY A 511 9.02 10.52 -5.58
N TYR A 512 8.97 10.18 -4.30
CA TYR A 512 8.82 8.79 -3.87
C TYR A 512 7.37 8.35 -4.11
N TYR A 513 7.17 7.22 -4.77
CA TYR A 513 5.84 6.82 -5.23
C TYR A 513 5.03 6.10 -4.15
N GLY A 514 5.69 5.29 -3.31
CA GLY A 514 5.05 4.46 -2.30
C GLY A 514 3.89 3.63 -2.84
N LEU A 515 4.08 2.97 -3.99
CA LEU A 515 3.00 2.27 -4.70
C LEU A 515 2.40 1.13 -3.89
N HIS A 516 3.14 0.56 -2.92
CA HIS A 516 2.64 -0.52 -2.05
C HIS A 516 1.35 -0.15 -1.33
N TRP A 517 1.16 1.14 -1.00
CA TRP A 517 -0.01 1.60 -0.24
C TRP A 517 -0.54 2.97 -0.70
N ARG A 518 -1.21 3.01 -1.85
CA ARG A 518 -1.85 4.22 -2.38
C ARG A 518 -3.37 4.19 -2.27
N LYS A 519 -3.98 5.35 -2.00
CA LYS A 519 -5.45 5.50 -1.98
C LYS A 519 -6.05 5.44 -3.38
N GLU A 520 -5.27 5.84 -4.39
CA GLU A 520 -5.65 5.91 -5.80
C GLU A 520 -5.64 4.53 -6.49
N LEU A 521 -5.00 3.53 -5.87
CA LEU A 521 -4.87 2.18 -6.41
C LEU A 521 -5.90 1.25 -5.75
N ASN A 522 -6.47 0.37 -6.57
CA ASN A 522 -7.49 -0.60 -6.14
C ASN A 522 -6.92 -1.81 -5.39
N TRP A 523 -5.60 -2.02 -5.46
CA TRP A 523 -4.90 -3.08 -4.74
C TRP A 523 -3.71 -2.51 -3.98
N ARG A 524 -3.38 -3.11 -2.83
CA ARG A 524 -2.27 -2.73 -1.96
C ARG A 524 -1.54 -3.98 -1.51
N ALA A 525 -0.23 -3.85 -1.35
CA ALA A 525 0.63 -4.89 -0.80
C ALA A 525 1.28 -4.37 0.47
N LEU A 526 1.50 -5.24 1.46
CA LEU A 526 2.27 -4.87 2.64
C LEU A 526 3.75 -4.75 2.24
N GLY A 527 4.35 -3.60 2.45
CA GLY A 527 5.75 -3.35 2.12
C GLY A 527 6.64 -3.47 3.35
N PHE A 528 7.72 -4.23 3.24
CA PHE A 528 8.72 -4.36 4.30
C PHE A 528 10.14 -4.20 3.75
N GLU A 529 11.00 -3.68 4.60
CA GLU A 529 12.44 -3.62 4.39
C GLU A 529 13.15 -4.52 5.36
N PHE A 530 14.22 -5.15 4.89
CA PHE A 530 15.14 -5.87 5.74
C PHE A 530 16.35 -4.99 6.08
N VAL A 531 16.57 -4.76 7.36
CA VAL A 531 17.68 -3.97 7.90
C VAL A 531 18.70 -4.94 8.47
N GLU A 532 19.83 -5.12 7.79
CA GLU A 532 20.90 -6.04 8.22
C GLU A 532 21.60 -5.55 9.49
N ASP A 533 21.90 -6.46 10.41
CA ASP A 533 22.62 -6.17 11.65
C ASP A 533 24.10 -5.83 11.35
N GLY A 534 24.60 -4.73 11.91
CA GLY A 534 26.05 -4.49 12.01
C GLY A 534 26.74 -3.79 10.83
N ASN A 535 26.11 -2.86 10.12
CA ASN A 535 26.86 -2.03 9.15
C ASN A 535 26.56 -0.51 9.23
N VAL A 536 27.27 0.15 10.13
CA VAL A 536 27.93 1.43 9.85
C VAL A 536 29.19 1.06 9.03
N GLU A 537 29.48 1.79 7.94
CA GLU A 537 30.62 1.66 7.00
C GLU A 537 30.32 0.90 5.68
N MET A 538 30.70 1.32 4.47
CA MET A 538 31.53 2.42 3.97
C MET A 538 30.82 3.09 2.79
N ARG A 539 31.05 4.39 2.59
CA ARG A 539 30.90 5.02 1.28
C ARG A 539 31.67 4.20 0.24
N SER A 540 30.98 3.44 -0.60
CA SER A 540 31.44 3.31 -1.97
C SER A 540 30.94 4.55 -2.69
N GLU A 541 31.84 5.48 -3.02
CA GLU A 541 31.67 6.40 -4.16
C GLU A 541 31.68 5.59 -5.48
N ALA A 542 30.93 4.50 -5.55
CA ALA A 542 30.43 4.00 -6.81
C ALA A 542 29.21 4.86 -7.07
N VAL A 543 29.32 5.77 -8.04
CA VAL A 543 28.16 6.36 -8.72
C VAL A 543 27.17 5.22 -8.91
N MET A 544 26.07 5.20 -8.13
CA MET A 544 25.04 4.20 -8.35
C MET A 544 24.53 4.46 -9.77
N PRO A 545 24.77 3.56 -10.74
CA PRO A 545 24.21 3.80 -12.06
C PRO A 545 22.69 3.83 -11.89
N VAL A 546 22.00 4.70 -12.62
CA VAL A 546 20.55 4.78 -12.59
C VAL A 546 19.99 3.40 -13.01
N PHE A 547 19.58 2.61 -12.01
CA PHE A 547 19.08 1.26 -12.21
C PHE A 547 17.58 1.34 -12.43
N HIS A 548 17.09 0.90 -13.59
CA HIS A 548 15.72 0.45 -13.78
C HIS A 548 15.70 -1.07 -13.53
N ALA A 549 15.45 -1.49 -12.28
CA ALA A 549 15.42 -2.91 -11.89
C ALA A 549 14.03 -3.52 -11.89
#